data_AF-A0ABD3A0F2-F1
#
_entry.id   AF-A0ABD3A0F2-F1
#
_cell.length_a   1.000
_cell.length_b   1.000
_cell.length_c   1.000
_cell.angle_alpha   90.00
_cell.angle_beta   90.00
_cell.angle_gamma   90.00
#
_symmetry.space_group_name_H-M   'P 1'
#
loop_
_entity.id
_entity.type
_entity.pdbx_description
1 polymer ?
#
loop_
_entity_poly.entity_id
_entity_poly.type
_entity_poly.pdbx_seq_one_letter_code
_entity_poly.pdbx_strand_id
1 'polypeptide(L)'
;MIQKDDIANATDLSLNVVCSHFIFSRNYVPKDINFGTSSRTAILLGVNELVEAVKVTMGPQGCNVIIEKSHRDLKVTEDGVTLAKSIKLKDKGKNIGADLVKQFANAINIAA
;
A
#
# COMPACT_ATOMS: atom_id res chain seq x y z
N MET A 1 15.67 -25.45 30.00
CA MET A 1 16.19 -25.93 28.70
C MET A 1 15.84 -24.89 27.66
N ILE A 2 16.78 -24.00 27.39
CA ILE A 2 16.72 -22.95 26.39
C ILE A 2 17.76 -23.33 25.36
N GLN A 3 17.36 -23.67 24.14
CA GLN A 3 18.21 -23.58 22.95
C GLN A 3 17.28 -23.30 21.76
N LYS A 4 17.47 -22.10 21.17
CA LYS A 4 18.08 -21.86 19.85
C LYS A 4 17.06 -22.25 18.77
N ASP A 5 16.50 -21.31 18.03
CA ASP A 5 17.24 -20.59 17.00
C ASP A 5 16.80 -19.13 16.83
N ASP A 6 17.60 -18.23 17.41
CA ASP A 6 17.83 -16.90 16.84
C ASP A 6 18.66 -17.10 15.57
N ILE A 7 18.04 -17.14 14.39
CA ILE A 7 18.75 -17.25 13.11
C ILE A 7 19.24 -15.87 12.68
N ALA A 8 20.25 -15.39 13.39
CA ALA A 8 21.22 -14.45 12.87
C ALA A 8 22.37 -15.25 12.24
N ASN A 9 22.50 -15.17 10.92
CA ASN A 9 23.78 -15.31 10.22
C ASN A 9 23.54 -14.77 8.79
N ALA A 10 24.03 -13.60 8.37
CA ALA A 10 25.43 -13.17 8.41
C ALA A 10 26.36 -14.31 7.96
N THR A 11 26.26 -14.70 6.68
CA THR A 11 27.40 -15.32 5.99
C THR A 11 27.84 -14.38 4.89
N ASP A 12 28.75 -13.49 5.29
CA ASP A 12 29.57 -12.65 4.44
C ASP A 12 30.69 -13.53 3.82
N LEU A 13 30.98 -13.27 2.55
CA LEU A 13 32.27 -13.42 1.86
C LEU A 13 33.00 -14.77 1.86
N SER A 14 33.01 -15.44 0.70
CA SER A 14 34.20 -15.51 -0.18
C SER A 14 34.03 -16.58 -1.27
N LEU A 15 34.02 -16.20 -2.55
CA LEU A 15 34.76 -16.88 -3.60
C LEU A 15 34.85 -15.97 -4.84
N ASN A 16 35.99 -15.27 -4.94
CA ASN A 16 36.51 -14.78 -6.20
C ASN A 16 36.87 -15.98 -7.07
N VAL A 17 36.00 -16.31 -8.03
CA VAL A 17 36.40 -17.04 -9.24
C VAL A 17 35.90 -16.24 -10.43
N VAL A 18 36.86 -15.83 -11.26
CA VAL A 18 36.71 -15.03 -12.46
C VAL A 18 35.61 -15.61 -13.36
N CYS A 19 34.50 -14.89 -13.48
CA CYS A 19 33.57 -15.06 -14.58
C CYS A 19 33.08 -13.68 -15.00
N SER A 20 33.76 -13.10 -16.00
CA SER A 20 33.29 -11.97 -16.79
C SER A 20 32.13 -12.42 -17.69
N HIS A 21 31.02 -12.76 -17.06
CA HIS A 21 29.73 -12.99 -17.69
C HIS A 21 28.66 -12.52 -16.70
N PHE A 22 27.97 -11.46 -17.09
CA PHE A 22 26.89 -10.79 -16.37
C PHE A 22 25.90 -11.82 -15.78
N ILE A 23 26.05 -12.17 -14.50
CA ILE A 23 25.00 -12.90 -13.78
C ILE A 23 23.92 -11.88 -13.45
N PHE A 24 22.96 -11.76 -14.38
CA PHE A 24 21.68 -11.13 -14.12
C PHE A 24 21.05 -11.86 -12.94
N SER A 25 21.14 -11.28 -11.74
CA SER A 25 20.30 -11.68 -10.61
C SER A 25 18.86 -11.49 -11.05
N ARG A 26 18.19 -12.57 -11.46
CA ARG A 26 16.74 -12.54 -11.68
C ARG A 26 16.11 -12.37 -10.29
N ASN A 27 15.82 -11.12 -9.92
CA ASN A 27 15.00 -10.80 -8.75
C ASN A 27 13.58 -11.31 -9.01
N TYR A 28 13.35 -12.61 -8.82
CA TYR A 28 12.03 -13.20 -8.84
C TYR A 28 11.46 -13.19 -7.43
N VAL A 29 10.49 -12.30 -7.19
CA VAL A 29 9.69 -12.31 -5.97
C VAL A 29 8.53 -13.28 -6.18
N PRO A 30 8.32 -14.28 -5.30
CA PRO A 30 7.17 -15.16 -5.41
C PRO A 30 5.87 -14.36 -5.27
N LYS A 31 4.87 -14.69 -6.09
CA LYS A 31 3.57 -14.01 -6.11
C LYS A 31 2.51 -14.92 -5.50
N ASP A 32 1.79 -14.38 -4.52
CA ASP A 32 0.59 -15.02 -3.98
C ASP A 32 -0.59 -14.78 -4.90
N ILE A 33 -1.37 -15.82 -5.20
CA ILE A 33 -2.49 -15.76 -6.12
C ILE A 33 -3.76 -16.24 -5.39
N ASN A 34 -4.71 -15.32 -5.21
CA ASN A 34 -5.96 -15.58 -4.49
C ASN A 34 -7.16 -15.40 -5.43
N PHE A 35 -8.06 -16.39 -5.45
CA PHE A 35 -9.23 -16.42 -6.34
C PHE A 35 -10.55 -16.55 -5.59
N GLY A 36 -11.64 -16.32 -6.31
CA GLY A 36 -13.00 -16.55 -5.82
C GLY A 36 -13.53 -15.44 -4.91
N THR A 37 -14.50 -15.80 -4.09
CA THR A 37 -15.26 -14.88 -3.25
C THR A 37 -14.39 -14.22 -2.18
N SER A 38 -13.47 -14.96 -1.56
CA SER A 38 -12.58 -14.45 -0.51
C SER A 38 -11.75 -13.25 -0.96
N SER A 39 -11.19 -13.32 -2.18
CA SER A 39 -10.42 -12.23 -2.79
C SER A 39 -11.28 -10.98 -3.05
N ARG A 40 -12.50 -11.18 -3.58
CA ARG A 40 -13.45 -10.08 -3.82
C ARG A 40 -13.91 -9.42 -2.53
N THR A 41 -14.16 -10.20 -1.47
CA THR A 41 -14.52 -9.67 -0.16
C THR A 41 -13.39 -8.83 0.43
N ALA A 42 -12.13 -9.28 0.33
CA ALA A 42 -10.98 -8.50 0.80
C ALA A 42 -10.87 -7.15 0.06
N ILE A 43 -11.04 -7.13 -1.26
CA ILE A 43 -11.05 -5.91 -2.07
C ILE A 43 -12.19 -4.99 -1.63
N LEU A 44 -13.41 -5.51 -1.49
CA LEU A 44 -14.60 -4.76 -1.08
C LEU A 44 -14.40 -4.09 0.28
N LEU A 45 -13.81 -4.81 1.25
CA LEU A 45 -13.49 -4.24 2.56
C LEU A 45 -12.51 -3.07 2.46
N GLY A 46 -11.49 -3.17 1.60
CA GLY A 46 -10.53 -2.09 1.38
C GLY A 46 -11.16 -0.86 0.72
N VAL A 47 -12.09 -1.06 -0.21
CA VAL A 47 -12.88 0.04 -0.81
C VAL A 47 -13.75 0.70 0.24
N ASN A 48 -14.49 -0.06 1.03
CA ASN A 48 -15.39 0.49 2.05
C ASN A 48 -14.65 1.33 3.10
N GLU A 49 -13.48 0.87 3.54
CA GLU A 49 -12.66 1.60 4.52
C GLU A 49 -12.21 2.96 3.99
N LEU A 50 -11.82 3.03 2.71
CA LEU A 50 -11.47 4.29 2.06
C LEU A 50 -12.70 5.20 1.86
N VAL A 51 -13.83 4.61 1.47
CA VAL A 51 -15.07 5.35 1.17
C VAL A 51 -15.66 5.99 2.41
N GLU A 52 -15.68 5.30 3.55
CA GLU A 52 -16.19 5.89 4.80
C GLU A 52 -15.37 7.11 5.23
N ALA A 53 -14.04 7.10 4.99
CA ALA A 53 -13.20 8.26 5.27
C ALA A 53 -13.49 9.44 4.32
N VAL A 54 -13.71 9.21 3.02
CA VAL A 54 -13.96 10.28 2.03
C VAL A 54 -15.38 10.83 2.14
N LYS A 55 -16.35 10.00 2.49
CA LYS A 55 -17.75 10.37 2.60
C LYS A 55 -17.99 11.55 3.54
N VAL A 56 -17.19 11.67 4.61
CA VAL A 56 -17.36 12.76 5.59
C VAL A 56 -17.06 14.14 5.00
N THR A 57 -16.25 14.22 3.94
CA THR A 57 -15.86 15.50 3.32
C THR A 57 -16.79 15.94 2.19
N MET A 58 -17.87 15.19 1.93
CA MET A 58 -18.76 15.45 0.79
C MET A 58 -19.84 16.49 1.13
N GLY A 59 -20.06 17.43 0.20
CA GLY A 59 -21.15 18.40 0.26
C GLY A 59 -20.81 19.71 0.99
N PRO A 60 -21.74 20.68 1.02
CA PRO A 60 -21.51 22.01 1.60
C PRO A 60 -21.39 22.02 3.13
N GLN A 61 -21.79 20.94 3.80
CA GLN A 61 -21.62 20.72 5.24
C GLN A 61 -20.67 19.55 5.53
N GLY A 62 -19.71 19.29 4.63
CA GLY A 62 -18.66 18.30 4.84
C GLY A 62 -17.80 18.65 6.06
N CYS A 63 -17.30 17.62 6.74
CA CYS A 63 -16.38 17.77 7.87
C CYS A 63 -14.93 17.79 7.40
N ASN A 64 -14.09 18.51 8.15
CA ASN A 64 -12.66 18.57 7.91
C ASN A 64 -11.98 17.33 8.48
N VAL A 65 -11.03 16.76 7.72
CA VAL A 65 -10.25 15.60 8.15
C VAL A 65 -8.81 16.01 8.39
N ILE A 66 -8.21 15.44 9.44
CA ILE A 66 -6.82 15.70 9.82
C ILE A 66 -5.97 14.53 9.34
N ILE A 67 -4.92 14.84 8.59
CA ILE A 67 -3.98 13.87 8.03
C ILE A 67 -2.60 14.10 8.65
N GLU A 68 -2.02 13.03 9.18
CA GLU A 68 -0.62 13.01 9.62
C GLU A 68 0.31 12.81 8.42
N LYS A 69 1.30 13.70 8.25
CA LYS A 69 2.41 13.47 7.31
C LYS A 69 3.60 12.88 8.05
N SER A 70 4.43 12.11 7.34
CA SER A 70 5.62 11.44 7.89
C SER A 70 6.71 12.35 8.48
N HIS A 71 6.53 13.68 8.47
CA HIS A 71 7.46 14.67 9.03
C HIS A 71 6.66 15.80 9.68
N ARG A 72 6.66 15.87 11.03
CA ARG A 72 6.18 16.91 11.99
C ARG A 72 5.06 17.89 11.59
N ASP A 73 4.28 17.60 10.56
CA ASP A 73 3.26 18.48 10.01
C ASP A 73 1.93 17.74 10.00
N LEU A 74 0.91 18.43 10.51
CA LEU A 74 -0.48 18.00 10.41
C LEU A 74 -1.15 18.79 9.30
N LYS A 75 -1.84 18.10 8.39
CA LYS A 75 -2.60 18.73 7.31
C LYS A 75 -4.09 18.57 7.58
N VAL A 76 -4.79 19.69 7.79
CA VAL A 76 -6.26 19.72 7.77
C VAL A 76 -6.70 19.84 6.30
N THR A 77 -7.70 19.08 5.88
CA THR A 77 -8.14 19.05 4.47
C THR A 77 -9.65 18.79 4.38
N GLU A 78 -10.28 19.50 3.45
CA GLU A 78 -11.69 19.31 3.04
C GLU A 78 -11.79 18.55 1.70
N ASP A 79 -10.66 18.36 1.00
CA ASP A 79 -10.60 17.65 -0.27
C ASP A 79 -10.54 16.12 -0.09
N GLY A 80 -11.60 15.44 -0.53
CA GLY A 80 -11.66 13.98 -0.52
C GLY A 80 -10.58 13.30 -1.38
N VAL A 81 -10.17 13.92 -2.49
CA VAL A 81 -9.13 13.35 -3.38
C VAL A 81 -7.76 13.36 -2.71
N THR A 82 -7.42 14.44 -2.00
CA THR A 82 -6.17 14.55 -1.25
C THR A 82 -6.16 13.59 -0.07
N LEU A 83 -7.30 13.44 0.61
CA LEU A 83 -7.47 12.46 1.68
C LEU A 83 -7.22 11.03 1.18
N ALA A 84 -7.85 10.64 0.06
CA ALA A 84 -7.70 9.31 -0.51
C ALA A 84 -6.24 8.95 -0.85
N LYS A 85 -5.44 9.92 -1.29
CA LYS A 85 -4.01 9.71 -1.61
C LYS A 85 -3.16 9.38 -0.38
N SER A 86 -3.55 9.85 0.80
CA SER A 86 -2.79 9.67 2.05
C SER A 86 -3.00 8.30 2.69
N ILE A 87 -4.16 7.67 2.46
CA ILE A 87 -4.56 6.43 3.12
C ILE A 87 -3.87 5.23 2.44
N LYS A 88 -3.17 4.40 3.22
CA LYS A 88 -2.57 3.13 2.77
C LYS A 88 -2.94 2.02 3.75
N LEU A 89 -3.40 0.89 3.23
CA LEU A 89 -3.81 -0.25 4.05
C LEU A 89 -2.67 -1.26 4.14
N LYS A 90 -2.52 -1.91 5.31
CA LYS A 90 -1.46 -2.90 5.55
C LYS A 90 -1.67 -4.19 4.76
N ASP A 91 -2.92 -4.61 4.62
CA ASP A 91 -3.29 -5.82 3.89
C ASP A 91 -3.22 -5.60 2.37
N LYS A 92 -2.57 -6.52 1.65
CA LYS A 92 -2.38 -6.40 0.20
C LYS A 92 -3.71 -6.44 -0.56
N GLY A 93 -4.63 -7.32 -0.19
CA GLY A 93 -5.93 -7.48 -0.86
C GLY A 93 -6.80 -6.24 -0.71
N LYS A 94 -6.89 -5.70 0.50
CA LYS A 94 -7.58 -4.44 0.76
C LYS A 94 -6.92 -3.25 0.07
N ASN A 95 -5.58 -3.17 0.11
CA ASN A 95 -4.84 -2.06 -0.49
C ASN A 95 -5.02 -2.01 -2.02
N ILE A 96 -5.10 -3.16 -2.69
CA ILE A 96 -5.44 -3.21 -4.13
C ILE A 96 -6.78 -2.51 -4.39
N GLY A 97 -7.82 -2.80 -3.60
CA GLY A 97 -9.12 -2.15 -3.73
C GLY A 97 -9.06 -0.64 -3.55
N ALA A 98 -8.37 -0.19 -2.50
CA ALA A 98 -8.18 1.24 -2.24
C ALA A 98 -7.40 1.94 -3.37
N ASP A 99 -6.36 1.30 -3.92
CA ASP A 99 -5.53 1.88 -4.97
C ASP A 99 -6.26 1.99 -6.31
N LEU A 100 -7.20 1.08 -6.62
CA LEU A 100 -8.06 1.19 -7.80
C LEU A 100 -8.93 2.45 -7.75
N VAL A 101 -9.54 2.74 -6.58
CA VAL A 101 -10.37 3.94 -6.39
C VAL A 101 -9.53 5.22 -6.51
N LYS A 102 -8.31 5.22 -5.96
CA LYS A 102 -7.39 6.35 -6.10
C LYS A 102 -7.02 6.62 -7.56
N GLN A 103 -6.78 5.58 -8.35
CA GLN A 103 -6.48 5.72 -9.78
C GLN A 103 -7.65 6.34 -10.54
N PHE A 104 -8.88 5.88 -10.27
CA PHE A 104 -10.09 6.42 -10.88
C PHE A 104 -10.30 7.91 -10.51
N ALA A 105 -10.14 8.25 -9.23
CA ALA A 105 -10.25 9.63 -8.76
C ALA A 105 -9.20 10.55 -9.42
N ASN A 106 -7.96 10.06 -9.58
CA ASN A 106 -6.91 10.82 -10.26
C ASN A 106 -7.22 11.03 -11.74
N ALA A 107 -7.75 10.02 -12.42
CA ALA A 107 -8.11 10.13 -13.84
C ALA A 107 -9.20 11.20 -14.06
N ILE A 108 -10.22 11.24 -13.21
CA ILE A 108 -11.29 12.25 -13.28
C ILE A 108 -10.73 13.65 -13.07
N ASN A 109 -9.84 13.83 -12.09
CA ASN A 109 -9.30 15.14 -11.75
C ASN A 109 -8.30 15.71 -12.78
N ILE A 110 -7.77 14.89 -13.70
CA ILE A 110 -6.88 15.36 -14.77
C ILE A 110 -7.68 15.75 -16.02
N ALA A 111 -8.84 15.13 -16.23
CA ALA A 111 -9.69 15.37 -17.38
C ALA A 111 -10.60 16.61 -17.22
N ALA A 112 -10.75 17.11 -15.99
CA ALA A 112 -11.47 18.34 -15.64
C ALA A 112 -10.49 19.51 -15.48
#